data_AF-A0AAU4QGT4-F1
#
_entry.id   AF-A0AAU4QGT4-F1
#
_cell.length_a   1.000
_cell.length_b   1.000
_cell.length_c   1.000
_cell.angle_alpha   90.00
_cell.angle_beta   90.00
_cell.angle_gamma   90.00
#
_symmetry.space_group_name_H-M   'P 1'
#
loop_
_entity.id
_entity.type
_entity.pdbx_description
1 polymer ?
#
loop_
_entity_poly.entity_id
_entity_poly.type
_entity_poly.pdbx_seq_one_letter_code
_entity_poly.pdbx_strand_id
1 'polypeptide(L)'
;MTQKFHTTPPTAHHQRPFTREAGRWEKESSRALRAGHVRAGVCSAGCRPVLVHERTSWGWLAWAVPGDGTLPELPAQIGVLTPGSTRTQRLAVRWLLRRPAHRIALAPESRASLRISTTAVAAVALVAALYALSRGIPAGLVLPAMLLAPLLTEHVPGWLDDRAGEYVRTVEGDAACRYLQRLADLHTGLVDAAAGSDRYELRRSAEIGHHLLWDAAGLLHAHAQDTRSVSAQLIDRERLMVHLADQVAQALEHIRAKPASGQRGQPHGDEGPLGPLPPGFERATPPTPPPNPATSLLKGARPVTRTQSDNSARTTDVYLLFAHEPYYPGDGAQEINATVVAAASLLHPEVHQPDGARIHERLTQQRAPGEIIPLATLTHELDGGAQWPYVGDWEKVTTDLVRLVRTAQCDALSLGLPEIARALICTGPDNHVGTLCTEAGQTLTYGPKERAAVLAEIDTYLACLVAEQDLWPGDNLLPPLFHRA
;
A
#
# COMPACT_ATOMS: atom_id res chain seq x y z
N MET A 1 -40.17 1.79 -5.38
CA MET A 1 -40.24 1.41 -3.95
C MET A 1 -39.03 2.03 -3.24
N THR A 2 -39.22 3.15 -2.57
CA THR A 2 -38.18 3.87 -1.80
C THR A 2 -38.07 3.25 -0.41
N GLN A 3 -37.19 2.26 -0.25
CA GLN A 3 -36.92 1.64 1.04
C GLN A 3 -36.17 2.65 1.91
N LYS A 4 -36.89 3.25 2.87
CA LYS A 4 -36.33 4.16 3.87
C LYS A 4 -35.47 3.34 4.84
N PHE A 5 -34.16 3.28 4.61
CA PHE A 5 -33.20 2.83 5.61
C PHE A 5 -33.13 3.88 6.74
N HIS A 6 -34.05 3.77 7.70
CA HIS A 6 -33.96 4.48 8.98
C HIS A 6 -33.33 3.54 10.01
N THR A 7 -32.08 3.15 9.79
CA THR A 7 -31.25 2.71 10.91
C THR A 7 -30.68 3.98 11.50
N THR A 8 -31.18 4.38 12.68
CA THR A 8 -30.60 5.49 13.43
C THR A 8 -29.12 5.16 13.62
N PRO A 9 -28.18 5.98 13.11
CA PRO A 9 -26.76 5.70 13.29
C PRO A 9 -26.50 5.60 14.78
N PRO A 10 -25.69 4.63 15.24
CA PRO A 10 -25.29 4.54 16.64
C PRO A 10 -24.81 5.92 17.06
N THR A 11 -25.36 6.46 18.16
CA THR A 11 -24.99 7.78 18.68
C THR A 11 -23.48 7.83 18.80
N ALA A 12 -22.84 8.52 17.86
CA ALA A 12 -21.39 8.63 17.79
C ALA A 12 -20.94 9.20 19.13
N HIS A 13 -20.28 8.38 19.95
CA HIS A 13 -19.66 8.87 21.17
C HIS A 13 -18.71 9.99 20.77
N HIS A 14 -19.05 11.23 21.14
CA HIS A 14 -18.19 12.37 20.91
C HIS A 14 -16.78 12.03 21.40
N GLN A 15 -15.85 11.83 20.46
CA GLN A 15 -14.50 11.46 20.81
C GLN A 15 -13.86 12.64 21.53
N ARG A 16 -13.53 12.41 22.80
CA ARG A 16 -12.71 13.32 23.59
C ARG A 16 -11.27 13.25 23.08
N PRO A 17 -10.50 14.34 23.16
CA PRO A 17 -9.06 14.28 22.89
C PRO A 17 -8.40 13.17 23.71
N PHE A 18 -7.51 12.39 23.10
CA PHE A 18 -6.77 11.30 23.74
C PHE A 18 -7.66 10.22 24.37
N THR A 19 -8.64 9.72 23.61
CA THR A 19 -9.60 8.69 24.07
C THR A 19 -8.94 7.46 24.73
N ARG A 20 -7.72 7.11 24.32
CA ARG A 20 -6.97 5.95 24.85
C ARG A 20 -6.14 6.22 26.10
N GLU A 21 -5.94 7.49 26.48
CA GLU A 21 -5.03 7.88 27.55
C GLU A 21 -5.68 8.92 28.48
N ALA A 22 -6.46 8.43 29.45
CA ALA A 22 -7.09 9.27 30.47
C ALA A 22 -6.06 10.16 31.18
N GLY A 23 -6.36 11.46 31.32
CA GLY A 23 -5.47 12.44 31.97
C GLY A 23 -4.43 13.08 31.05
N ARG A 24 -4.25 12.59 29.81
CA ARG A 24 -3.25 13.15 28.88
C ARG A 24 -3.65 14.53 28.38
N TRP A 25 -4.93 14.75 28.13
CA TRP A 25 -5.45 16.06 27.73
C TRP A 25 -5.12 17.13 28.77
N GLU A 26 -5.41 16.88 30.05
CA GLU A 26 -5.17 17.81 31.15
C GLU A 26 -3.68 18.15 31.27
N LYS A 27 -2.80 17.16 31.08
CA LYS A 27 -1.35 17.33 31.12
C LYS A 27 -0.84 18.20 29.97
N GLU A 28 -1.26 17.92 28.74
CA GLU A 28 -0.81 18.65 27.55
C GLU A 28 -1.44 20.05 27.46
N SER A 29 -2.72 20.20 27.78
CA SER A 29 -3.38 21.51 27.88
C SER A 29 -2.76 22.38 28.99
N SER A 30 -2.50 21.84 30.18
CA SER A 30 -1.80 22.58 31.25
C SER A 30 -0.37 22.97 30.86
N ARG A 31 0.33 22.13 30.09
CA ARG A 31 1.66 22.48 29.54
C ARG A 31 1.54 23.60 28.50
N ALA A 32 0.54 23.54 27.63
CA ALA A 32 0.26 24.57 26.63
C ALA A 32 -0.07 25.93 27.27
N LEU A 33 -0.93 25.94 28.30
CA LEU A 33 -1.29 27.13 29.08
C LEU A 33 -0.08 27.72 29.83
N ARG A 34 0.70 26.89 30.54
CA ARG A 34 1.90 27.34 31.28
C ARG A 34 3.00 27.92 30.39
N ALA A 35 3.08 27.50 29.14
CA ALA A 35 4.05 28.06 28.20
C ALA A 35 3.71 29.50 27.75
N GLY A 36 2.63 30.10 28.27
CA GLY A 36 2.30 31.52 28.10
C GLY A 36 1.60 31.86 26.78
N HIS A 37 1.10 30.86 26.04
CA HIS A 37 0.53 31.05 24.71
C HIS A 37 -0.97 31.39 24.71
N VAL A 38 -1.62 31.32 25.87
CA VAL A 38 -3.04 31.66 26.02
C VAL A 38 -3.15 32.78 27.05
N ARG A 39 -3.45 34.00 26.60
CA ARG A 39 -3.81 35.10 27.50
C ARG A 39 -5.30 34.96 27.85
N ALA A 40 -5.61 35.04 29.14
CA ALA A 40 -6.94 34.85 29.71
C ALA A 40 -7.94 36.00 29.40
N GLY A 41 -7.82 36.68 28.26
CA GLY A 41 -8.69 37.79 27.87
C GLY A 41 -8.77 37.91 26.36
N VAL A 42 -9.95 38.35 25.88
CA VAL A 42 -10.37 38.55 24.47
C VAL A 42 -9.15 38.79 23.57
N CYS A 43 -8.66 37.70 23.00
CA CYS A 43 -7.52 37.77 22.11
C CYS A 43 -8.01 38.50 20.86
N SER A 44 -7.30 39.56 20.47
CA SER A 44 -7.60 40.25 19.21
C SER A 44 -7.60 39.24 18.06
N ALA A 45 -8.34 39.53 16.98
CA ALA A 45 -8.60 38.62 15.86
C ALA A 45 -7.36 37.99 15.17
N GLY A 46 -6.14 38.33 15.60
CA GLY A 46 -4.88 37.74 15.14
C GLY A 46 -4.25 36.66 16.04
N CYS A 47 -4.82 36.35 17.23
CA CYS A 47 -4.27 35.28 18.06
C CYS A 47 -4.54 33.90 17.47
N ARG A 48 -3.48 33.18 17.09
CA ARG A 48 -3.60 31.79 16.64
C ARG A 48 -3.88 30.87 17.83
N PRO A 49 -4.84 29.93 17.72
CA PRO A 49 -5.13 28.99 18.79
C PRO A 49 -3.92 28.10 19.07
N VAL A 50 -3.73 27.75 20.34
CA VAL A 50 -2.70 26.78 20.72
C VAL A 50 -3.21 25.38 20.42
N LEU A 51 -2.48 24.66 19.59
CA LEU A 51 -2.86 23.32 19.15
C LEU A 51 -2.09 22.24 19.92
N VAL A 52 -2.83 21.28 20.47
CA VAL A 52 -2.30 20.04 21.04
C VAL A 52 -2.55 18.92 20.05
N HIS A 53 -1.49 18.19 19.68
CA HIS A 53 -1.56 17.16 18.65
C HIS A 53 -1.66 15.77 19.25
N GLU A 54 -2.66 15.02 18.79
CA GLU A 54 -2.87 13.59 19.04
C GLU A 54 -2.46 12.79 17.81
N ARG A 55 -1.70 11.72 18.00
CA ARG A 55 -1.24 10.86 16.91
C ARG A 55 -2.09 9.61 16.84
N THR A 56 -2.48 9.24 15.62
CA THR A 56 -3.24 8.03 15.33
C THR A 56 -2.43 7.11 14.41
N SER A 57 -2.93 5.89 14.14
CA SER A 57 -2.30 4.96 13.19
C SER A 57 -2.36 5.45 11.75
N TRP A 58 -3.40 6.23 11.42
CA TRP A 58 -3.71 6.73 10.09
C TRP A 58 -3.34 8.21 9.89
N GLY A 59 -2.86 8.91 10.91
CA GLY A 59 -2.59 10.35 10.84
C GLY A 59 -2.45 11.05 12.19
N TRP A 60 -3.08 12.21 12.33
CA TRP A 60 -3.09 13.01 13.54
C TRP A 60 -4.31 13.93 13.62
N LEU A 61 -4.64 14.34 14.84
CA LEU A 61 -5.67 15.31 15.19
C LEU A 61 -5.02 16.49 15.93
N ALA A 62 -5.31 17.72 15.55
CA ALA A 62 -4.91 18.91 16.31
C ALA A 62 -6.12 19.51 17.01
N TRP A 63 -6.02 19.58 18.32
CA TRP A 63 -7.05 20.08 19.22
C TRP A 63 -6.70 21.50 19.66
N ALA A 64 -7.59 22.46 19.43
CA ALA A 64 -7.43 23.80 19.99
C ALA A 64 -7.62 23.74 21.51
N VAL A 65 -6.73 24.38 22.27
CA VAL A 65 -6.84 24.50 23.73
C VAL A 65 -7.68 25.73 24.06
N PRO A 66 -8.91 25.57 24.57
CA PRO A 66 -9.74 26.70 24.97
C PRO A 66 -9.14 27.40 26.19
N GLY A 67 -9.24 28.73 26.24
CA GLY A 67 -8.67 29.51 27.36
C GLY A 67 -9.43 29.37 28.67
N ASP A 68 -10.67 28.90 28.62
CA ASP A 68 -11.52 28.60 29.78
C ASP A 68 -11.29 27.19 30.34
N GLY A 69 -10.42 26.40 29.70
CA GLY A 69 -10.14 25.01 30.09
C GLY A 69 -11.24 24.02 29.71
N THR A 70 -12.23 24.42 28.91
CA THR A 70 -13.24 23.50 28.37
C THR A 70 -12.60 22.48 27.44
N LEU A 71 -13.25 21.33 27.28
CA LEU A 71 -12.81 20.28 26.38
C LEU A 71 -13.28 20.64 24.95
N PRO A 72 -12.40 20.70 23.94
CA PRO A 72 -12.83 20.94 22.57
C PRO A 72 -13.68 19.76 22.09
N GLU A 73 -14.81 20.06 21.45
CA GLU A 73 -15.71 19.05 20.88
C GLU A 73 -15.19 18.50 19.55
N LEU A 74 -14.45 19.33 18.80
CA LEU A 74 -13.94 19.02 17.47
C LEU A 74 -12.45 19.37 17.37
N PRO A 75 -11.68 18.59 16.60
CA PRO A 75 -10.32 18.98 16.26
C PRO A 75 -10.36 20.21 15.34
N ALA A 76 -9.44 21.14 15.57
CA ALA A 76 -9.26 22.31 14.73
C ALA A 76 -8.65 21.95 13.37
N GLN A 77 -7.82 20.90 13.34
CA GLN A 77 -7.22 20.37 12.12
C GLN A 77 -7.10 18.84 12.19
N ILE A 78 -7.24 18.18 11.04
CA ILE A 78 -7.04 16.74 10.89
C ILE A 78 -6.04 16.52 9.77
N GLY A 79 -4.97 15.78 10.06
CA GLY A 79 -4.01 15.35 9.04
C GLY A 79 -4.11 13.86 8.81
N VAL A 80 -4.43 13.45 7.59
CA VAL A 80 -4.46 12.03 7.17
C VAL A 80 -3.17 11.71 6.44
N LEU A 81 -2.54 10.57 6.75
CA LEU A 81 -1.34 10.06 6.10
C LEU A 81 -1.65 9.33 4.80
N THR A 82 -0.72 9.33 3.85
CA THR A 82 -0.82 8.46 2.68
C THR A 82 -0.93 6.99 3.13
N PRO A 83 -1.83 6.20 2.53
CA PRO A 83 -1.86 4.75 2.75
C PRO A 83 -0.52 4.12 2.41
N GLY A 84 -0.17 3.01 3.09
CA GLY A 84 1.12 2.36 2.93
C GLY A 84 2.32 3.14 3.48
N SER A 85 2.09 4.06 4.43
CA SER A 85 3.14 5.01 4.83
C SER A 85 4.45 4.35 5.33
N THR A 86 5.54 4.59 4.60
CA THR A 86 6.89 4.13 4.94
C THR A 86 7.42 4.83 6.21
N ARG A 87 8.49 4.29 6.81
CA ARG A 87 9.11 4.90 8.00
C ARG A 87 9.54 6.35 7.77
N THR A 88 10.00 6.69 6.57
CA THR A 88 10.41 8.06 6.21
C THR A 88 9.22 9.01 6.14
N GLN A 89 8.07 8.56 5.62
CA GLN A 89 6.83 9.35 5.63
C GLN A 89 6.32 9.59 7.05
N ARG A 90 6.45 8.60 7.95
CA ARG A 90 6.14 8.80 9.39
C ARG A 90 7.11 9.78 10.06
N LEU A 91 8.37 9.83 9.62
CA LEU A 91 9.32 10.87 10.06
C LEU A 91 8.92 12.25 9.54
N ALA A 92 8.40 12.36 8.31
CA ALA A 92 7.85 13.61 7.78
C ALA A 92 6.66 14.10 8.61
N VAL A 93 5.76 13.21 9.04
CA VAL A 93 4.71 13.56 10.01
C VAL A 93 5.29 13.99 11.34
N ARG A 94 6.28 13.27 11.87
CA ARG A 94 6.95 13.70 13.10
C ARG A 94 7.56 15.09 12.92
N TRP A 95 8.10 15.42 11.75
CA TRP A 95 8.62 16.74 11.42
C TRP A 95 7.50 17.79 11.41
N LEU A 96 6.40 17.55 10.69
CA LEU A 96 5.24 18.44 10.65
C LEU A 96 4.64 18.68 12.05
N LEU A 97 4.49 17.63 12.86
CA LEU A 97 3.93 17.71 14.21
C LEU A 97 4.92 18.25 15.25
N ARG A 98 6.22 18.02 15.03
CA ARG A 98 7.28 18.60 15.87
C ARG A 98 7.64 19.99 15.43
N ARG A 99 7.10 20.49 14.30
CA ARG A 99 7.24 21.91 14.00
C ARG A 99 6.81 22.64 15.26
N PRO A 100 7.70 23.44 15.85
CA PRO A 100 7.27 24.57 16.65
C PRO A 100 6.74 25.60 15.65
N ALA A 101 5.73 25.24 14.84
CA ALA A 101 5.12 26.12 13.88
C ALA A 101 4.51 27.24 14.71
N HIS A 102 5.19 28.39 14.67
CA HIS A 102 4.90 29.68 15.30
C HIS A 102 5.69 30.08 16.55
N ARG A 103 6.58 29.25 17.13
CA ARG A 103 7.39 29.74 18.28
C ARG A 103 8.68 30.48 17.91
N ILE A 104 9.11 30.44 16.64
CA ILE A 104 10.12 31.37 16.11
C ILE A 104 9.66 31.93 14.75
N ALA A 105 8.34 32.07 14.57
CA ALA A 105 7.82 33.01 13.59
C ALA A 105 7.40 34.24 14.38
N LEU A 106 8.29 35.23 14.48
CA LEU A 106 7.86 36.58 14.86
C LEU A 106 6.94 37.05 13.73
N ALA A 107 5.64 36.84 13.88
CA ALA A 107 4.56 37.22 12.97
C ALA A 107 4.80 36.87 11.47
N PRO A 108 3.97 36.03 10.84
CA PRO A 108 4.06 35.74 9.40
C PRO A 108 3.93 36.99 8.50
N GLU A 109 3.46 38.11 9.04
CA GLU A 109 3.41 39.40 8.35
C GLU A 109 4.74 40.16 8.36
N SER A 110 5.73 39.74 9.17
CA SER A 110 7.03 40.37 9.22
C SER A 110 8.07 39.56 8.44
N ARG A 111 8.35 39.97 7.19
CA ARG A 111 9.53 39.53 6.43
C ARG A 111 10.85 39.69 7.21
N ALA A 112 10.84 40.44 8.32
CA ALA A 112 11.96 40.66 9.21
C ALA A 112 12.38 39.41 10.01
N SER A 113 11.45 38.51 10.39
CA SER A 113 11.77 37.37 11.27
C SER A 113 12.66 36.33 10.61
N LEU A 114 12.35 35.96 9.37
CA LEU A 114 13.14 34.99 8.60
C LEU A 114 14.56 35.50 8.35
N ARG A 115 14.71 36.81 8.16
CA ARG A 115 16.03 37.45 8.04
C ARG A 115 16.86 37.28 9.30
N ILE A 116 16.26 37.37 10.48
CA ILE A 116 16.99 37.23 11.75
C ILE A 116 17.53 35.79 11.93
N SER A 117 16.72 34.76 11.69
CA SER A 117 17.20 33.37 11.79
C SER A 117 18.29 33.06 10.76
N THR A 118 18.11 33.50 9.51
CA THR A 118 19.12 33.30 8.46
C THR A 118 20.41 34.06 8.79
N THR A 119 20.33 35.28 9.34
CA THR A 119 21.53 36.02 9.78
C THR A 119 22.24 35.35 10.95
N ALA A 120 21.50 34.78 11.92
CA ALA A 120 22.09 34.06 13.04
C ALA A 120 22.80 32.78 12.57
N VAL A 121 22.18 32.02 11.67
CA VAL A 121 22.79 30.82 11.07
C VAL A 121 24.01 31.19 10.24
N ALA A 122 23.94 32.25 9.45
CA ALA A 122 25.08 32.75 8.67
C ALA A 122 26.25 33.15 9.59
N ALA A 123 25.98 33.82 10.71
CA ALA A 123 26.99 34.18 11.70
C ALA A 123 27.64 32.94 12.33
N VAL A 124 26.84 31.94 12.73
CA VAL A 124 27.35 30.68 13.28
C VAL A 124 28.17 29.90 12.25
N ALA A 125 27.68 29.81 11.01
CA ALA A 125 28.37 29.14 9.92
C ALA A 125 29.72 29.83 9.61
N LEU A 126 29.78 31.16 9.66
CA LEU A 126 31.02 31.93 9.50
C LEU A 126 32.03 31.63 10.61
N VAL A 127 31.61 31.62 11.88
CA VAL A 127 32.49 31.29 13.00
C VAL A 127 33.02 29.86 12.89
N ALA A 128 32.15 28.90 12.54
CA ALA A 128 32.53 27.51 12.33
C ALA A 128 33.51 27.36 11.15
N ALA A 129 33.31 28.10 10.06
CA ALA A 129 34.19 28.12 8.90
C ALA A 129 35.57 28.66 9.23
N LEU A 130 35.65 29.78 9.95
CA LEU A 130 36.93 30.34 10.42
C LEU A 130 37.68 29.35 11.32
N TYR A 131 36.97 28.68 12.23
CA TYR A 131 37.55 27.64 13.07
C TYR A 131 38.06 26.44 12.25
N ALA A 132 37.28 25.94 11.28
CA ALA A 132 37.67 24.84 10.40
C ALA A 132 38.92 25.17 9.57
N LEU A 133 38.99 26.39 9.03
CA LEU A 133 40.17 26.88 8.31
C LEU A 133 41.41 26.95 9.23
N SER A 134 41.25 27.40 10.48
CA SER A 134 42.35 27.43 11.47
C SER A 134 42.89 26.04 11.81
N ARG A 135 42.11 24.99 11.56
CA ARG A 135 42.47 23.57 11.74
C ARG A 135 43.05 22.93 10.48
N GLY A 136 43.26 23.69 9.41
CA GLY A 136 43.86 23.20 8.17
C GLY A 136 42.90 22.49 7.22
N ILE A 137 41.58 22.62 7.41
CA ILE A 137 40.61 22.06 6.46
C ILE A 137 40.65 22.90 5.16
N PRO A 138 40.70 22.28 3.97
CA PRO A 138 40.78 23.00 2.70
C PRO A 138 39.61 23.97 2.49
N ALA A 139 39.91 25.20 2.07
CA ALA A 139 38.89 26.23 1.80
C ALA A 139 37.86 25.79 0.75
N GLY A 140 38.26 24.94 -0.21
CA GLY A 140 37.36 24.35 -1.21
C GLY A 140 36.23 23.50 -0.65
N LEU A 141 36.35 23.01 0.60
CA LEU A 141 35.28 22.30 1.31
C LEU A 141 34.53 23.21 2.28
N VAL A 142 35.25 24.11 2.96
CA VAL A 142 34.67 24.95 4.01
C VAL A 142 33.74 26.03 3.44
N LEU A 143 34.14 26.71 2.36
CA LEU A 143 33.36 27.83 1.80
C LEU A 143 31.99 27.38 1.22
N PRO A 144 31.89 26.29 0.44
CA PRO A 144 30.59 25.80 -0.01
C PRO A 144 29.67 25.41 1.16
N ALA A 145 30.21 24.75 2.18
CA ALA A 145 29.43 24.35 3.36
C ALA A 145 28.91 25.58 4.14
N MET A 146 29.75 26.61 4.31
CA MET A 146 29.38 27.88 4.94
C MET A 146 28.26 28.60 4.18
N LEU A 147 28.32 28.61 2.84
CA LEU A 147 27.31 29.25 1.99
C LEU A 147 26.01 28.43 1.89
N LEU A 148 26.11 27.10 1.95
CA LEU A 148 24.96 26.20 1.95
C LEU A 148 24.14 26.31 3.23
N ALA A 149 24.77 26.51 4.40
CA ALA A 149 24.06 26.57 5.68
C ALA A 149 22.89 27.58 5.71
N PRO A 150 23.06 28.88 5.39
CA PRO A 150 21.95 29.84 5.38
C PRO A 150 20.92 29.55 4.28
N LEU A 151 21.36 29.12 3.09
CA LEU A 151 20.47 28.73 1.98
C LEU A 151 19.55 27.57 2.38
N LEU A 152 20.13 26.55 3.02
CA LEU A 152 19.38 25.41 3.53
C LEU A 152 18.39 25.85 4.61
N THR A 153 18.77 26.76 5.52
CA THR A 153 17.82 27.22 6.55
C THR A 153 16.65 28.03 6.02
N GLU A 154 16.81 28.71 4.88
CA GLU A 154 15.72 29.45 4.24
C GLU A 154 14.82 28.54 3.39
N HIS A 155 15.39 27.62 2.62
CA HIS A 155 14.64 26.88 1.59
C HIS A 155 14.21 25.48 2.02
N VAL A 156 15.00 24.79 2.85
CA VAL A 156 14.70 23.40 3.28
C VAL A 156 13.37 23.32 4.03
N PRO A 157 12.99 24.26 4.92
CA PRO A 157 11.71 24.15 5.61
C PRO A 157 10.51 24.19 4.68
N GLY A 158 10.54 25.04 3.63
CA GLY A 158 9.48 25.13 2.64
C GLY A 158 9.43 23.88 1.76
N TRP A 159 10.59 23.44 1.26
CA TRP A 159 10.66 22.20 0.47
C TRP A 159 10.21 20.97 1.26
N LEU A 160 10.58 20.87 2.55
CA LEU A 160 10.10 19.80 3.43
C LEU A 160 8.60 19.89 3.70
N ASP A 161 8.02 21.09 3.75
CA ASP A 161 6.57 21.25 3.88
C ASP A 161 5.85 20.81 2.62
N ASP A 162 6.30 21.26 1.45
CA ASP A 162 5.74 20.86 0.16
C ASP A 162 5.80 19.34 0.04
N ARG A 163 6.97 18.76 0.33
CA ARG A 163 7.18 17.32 0.30
C ARG A 163 6.35 16.59 1.36
N ALA A 164 6.16 17.15 2.54
CA ALA A 164 5.33 16.54 3.56
C ALA A 164 3.83 16.68 3.23
N GLY A 165 3.42 17.73 2.52
CA GLY A 165 2.07 17.94 1.98
C GLY A 165 1.71 16.95 0.87
N GLU A 166 2.70 16.37 0.18
CA GLU A 166 2.48 15.22 -0.71
C GLU A 166 2.06 13.97 0.06
N TYR A 167 2.55 13.80 1.31
CA TYR A 167 2.32 12.60 2.12
C TYR A 167 1.27 12.77 3.23
N VAL A 168 0.80 14.00 3.45
CA VAL A 168 -0.22 14.34 4.44
C VAL A 168 -1.26 15.27 3.83
N ARG A 169 -2.53 14.87 3.86
CA ARG A 169 -3.65 15.77 3.57
C ARG A 169 -4.14 16.39 4.86
N THR A 170 -3.90 17.69 5.02
CA THR A 170 -4.36 18.45 6.19
C THR A 170 -5.65 19.16 5.83
N VAL A 171 -6.67 18.97 6.66
CA VAL A 171 -7.99 19.58 6.53
C VAL A 171 -8.27 20.44 7.74
N GLU A 172 -8.76 21.65 7.49
CA GLU A 172 -9.10 22.65 8.49
C GLU A 172 -10.58 23.06 8.33
N GLY A 173 -11.16 23.61 9.40
CA GLY A 173 -12.52 24.14 9.41
C GLY A 173 -13.56 23.15 9.92
N ASP A 174 -14.48 23.66 10.75
CA ASP A 174 -15.39 22.85 11.57
C ASP A 174 -16.21 21.83 10.77
N ALA A 175 -16.73 22.22 9.60
CA ALA A 175 -17.56 21.32 8.78
C ALA A 175 -16.75 20.15 8.21
N ALA A 176 -15.57 20.46 7.68
CA ALA A 176 -14.68 19.47 7.06
C ALA A 176 -14.05 18.56 8.13
N CYS A 177 -13.59 19.13 9.25
CA CYS A 177 -13.09 18.36 10.40
C CYS A 177 -14.16 17.47 11.00
N ARG A 178 -15.41 17.95 11.20
CA ARG A 178 -16.52 17.13 11.70
C ARG A 178 -16.83 15.95 10.78
N TYR A 179 -16.81 16.16 9.47
CA TYR A 179 -17.03 15.09 8.50
C TYR A 179 -15.89 14.05 8.56
N LEU A 180 -14.64 14.50 8.51
CA LEU A 180 -13.47 13.61 8.56
C LEU A 180 -13.37 12.85 9.89
N GLN A 181 -13.73 13.48 11.00
CA GLN A 181 -13.75 12.82 12.31
C GLN A 181 -14.72 11.64 12.31
N ARG A 182 -15.94 11.78 11.75
CA ARG A 182 -16.88 10.64 11.64
C ARG A 182 -16.29 9.47 10.83
N LEU A 183 -15.61 9.74 9.72
CA LEU A 183 -14.94 8.70 8.94
C LEU A 183 -13.76 8.08 9.69
N ALA A 184 -12.98 8.90 10.39
CA ALA A 184 -11.86 8.47 11.21
C ALA A 184 -12.33 7.57 12.37
N ASP A 185 -13.50 7.82 12.94
CA ASP A 185 -14.09 6.98 13.99
C ASP A 185 -14.41 5.58 13.46
N LEU A 186 -15.07 5.50 12.30
CA LEU A 186 -15.34 4.23 11.62
C LEU A 186 -14.04 3.49 11.30
N HIS A 187 -13.06 4.19 10.73
CA HIS A 187 -11.76 3.60 10.40
C HIS A 187 -10.97 3.14 11.63
N THR A 188 -11.06 3.85 12.75
CA THR A 188 -10.44 3.43 14.02
C THR A 188 -11.04 2.11 14.50
N GLY A 189 -12.36 1.92 14.35
CA GLY A 189 -13.02 0.63 14.60
C GLY A 189 -12.49 -0.50 13.71
N LEU A 190 -12.26 -0.23 12.42
CA LEU A 190 -11.65 -1.20 11.50
C LEU A 190 -10.23 -1.58 11.92
N VAL A 191 -9.41 -0.58 12.30
CA VAL A 191 -8.03 -0.81 12.77
C VAL A 191 -8.00 -1.62 14.06
N ASP A 192 -8.90 -1.33 15.00
CA ASP A 192 -8.98 -2.06 16.27
C ASP A 192 -9.43 -3.51 16.06
N ALA A 193 -10.40 -3.74 15.15
CA ALA A 193 -10.79 -5.08 14.72
C ALA A 193 -9.64 -5.85 14.07
N ALA A 194 -8.87 -5.20 13.18
CA ALA A 194 -7.71 -5.79 12.52
C ALA A 194 -6.57 -6.10 13.50
N ALA A 195 -6.34 -5.25 14.50
CA ALA A 195 -5.32 -5.48 15.52
C ALA A 195 -5.66 -6.64 16.46
N GLY A 196 -6.95 -6.92 16.66
CA GLY A 196 -7.43 -8.01 17.52
C GLY A 196 -7.56 -9.37 16.84
N SER A 197 -7.22 -9.51 15.54
CA SER A 197 -7.42 -10.75 14.79
C SER A 197 -6.42 -10.93 13.65
N ASP A 198 -5.88 -12.14 13.51
CA ASP A 198 -4.92 -12.48 12.44
C ASP A 198 -5.55 -12.63 11.05
N ARG A 199 -6.87 -12.54 10.93
CA ARG A 199 -7.57 -12.66 9.64
C ARG A 199 -7.15 -11.56 8.67
N TYR A 200 -6.76 -11.97 7.48
CA TYR A 200 -6.38 -11.07 6.40
C TYR A 200 -7.50 -10.10 6.01
N GLU A 201 -8.75 -10.57 5.97
CA GLU A 201 -9.92 -9.76 5.58
C GLU A 201 -10.09 -8.50 6.45
N LEU A 202 -9.84 -8.61 7.76
CA LEU A 202 -9.93 -7.47 8.68
C LEU A 202 -8.78 -6.48 8.45
N ARG A 203 -7.56 -6.98 8.22
CA ARG A 203 -6.40 -6.16 7.86
C ARG A 203 -6.63 -5.41 6.55
N ARG A 204 -7.15 -6.09 5.52
CA ARG A 204 -7.52 -5.48 4.24
C ARG A 204 -8.65 -4.46 4.38
N SER A 205 -9.64 -4.73 5.24
CA SER A 205 -10.71 -3.77 5.53
C SER A 205 -10.15 -2.50 6.18
N ALA A 206 -9.22 -2.62 7.12
CA ALA A 206 -8.54 -1.45 7.67
C ALA A 206 -7.76 -0.68 6.59
N GLU A 207 -7.04 -1.36 5.70
CA GLU A 207 -6.32 -0.74 4.59
C GLU A 207 -7.25 0.03 3.63
N ILE A 208 -8.33 -0.61 3.16
CA ILE A 208 -9.34 0.03 2.30
C ILE A 208 -9.95 1.25 3.01
N GLY A 209 -10.26 1.12 4.31
CA GLY A 209 -10.74 2.23 5.13
C GLY A 209 -9.74 3.40 5.15
N HIS A 210 -8.43 3.14 5.25
CA HIS A 210 -7.42 4.19 5.21
C HIS A 210 -7.39 4.89 3.83
N HIS A 211 -7.48 4.14 2.73
CA HIS A 211 -7.58 4.74 1.39
C HIS A 211 -8.80 5.65 1.25
N LEU A 212 -9.98 5.21 1.70
CA LEU A 212 -11.19 6.03 1.69
C LEU A 212 -11.04 7.32 2.52
N LEU A 213 -10.39 7.22 3.68
CA LEU A 213 -10.13 8.36 4.55
C LEU A 213 -9.17 9.37 3.90
N TRP A 214 -8.10 8.87 3.26
CA TRP A 214 -7.14 9.70 2.53
C TRP A 214 -7.79 10.43 1.35
N ASP A 215 -8.61 9.74 0.56
CA ASP A 215 -9.29 10.35 -0.58
C ASP A 215 -10.30 11.42 -0.13
N ALA A 216 -11.05 11.15 0.94
CA ALA A 216 -11.95 12.13 1.53
C ALA A 216 -11.20 13.39 2.00
N ALA A 217 -10.04 13.21 2.64
CA ALA A 217 -9.18 14.32 3.03
C ALA A 217 -8.62 15.08 1.81
N GLY A 218 -8.26 14.38 0.73
CA GLY A 218 -7.85 14.99 -0.53
C GLY A 218 -8.93 15.87 -1.14
N LEU A 219 -10.18 15.40 -1.19
CA LEU A 219 -11.31 16.17 -1.71
C LEU A 219 -11.57 17.43 -0.88
N LEU A 220 -11.59 17.30 0.44
CA LEU A 220 -11.80 18.43 1.36
C LEU A 220 -10.65 19.42 1.32
N HIS A 221 -9.41 18.95 1.21
CA HIS A 221 -8.24 19.80 1.07
C HIS A 221 -8.27 20.61 -0.24
N ALA A 222 -8.58 19.96 -1.37
CA ALA A 222 -8.66 20.63 -2.67
C ALA A 222 -9.84 21.63 -2.76
N HIS A 223 -10.92 21.41 -2.01
CA HIS A 223 -12.15 22.22 -2.07
C HIS A 223 -12.47 22.87 -0.71
N ALA A 224 -11.46 23.35 0.00
CA ALA A 224 -11.61 23.91 1.35
C ALA A 224 -12.67 25.03 1.45
N GLN A 225 -12.93 25.76 0.35
CA GLN A 225 -13.91 26.85 0.31
C GLN A 225 -15.33 26.41 -0.10
N ASP A 226 -15.47 25.31 -0.85
CA ASP A 226 -16.76 24.85 -1.37
C ASP A 226 -16.92 23.34 -1.25
N THR A 227 -17.27 22.89 -0.05
CA THR A 227 -17.59 21.48 0.21
C THR A 227 -18.86 21.01 -0.49
N ARG A 228 -19.72 21.92 -1.00
CA ARG A 228 -20.96 21.53 -1.68
C ARG A 228 -20.67 20.90 -3.03
N SER A 229 -19.69 21.44 -3.77
CA SER A 229 -19.26 20.91 -5.07
C SER A 229 -18.81 19.44 -5.02
N VAL A 230 -18.22 18.99 -3.91
CA VAL A 230 -17.71 17.62 -3.71
C VAL A 230 -18.62 16.74 -2.84
N SER A 231 -19.79 17.25 -2.43
CA SER A 231 -20.68 16.57 -1.47
C SER A 231 -21.11 15.16 -1.91
N ALA A 232 -21.45 14.96 -3.18
CA ALA A 232 -21.82 13.65 -3.70
C ALA A 232 -20.70 12.61 -3.53
N GLN A 233 -19.46 12.99 -3.89
CA GLN A 233 -18.28 12.12 -3.79
C GLN A 233 -17.90 11.80 -2.34
N LEU A 234 -18.15 12.74 -1.42
CA LEU A 234 -17.99 12.52 0.01
C LEU A 234 -19.04 11.51 0.51
N ILE A 235 -20.32 11.72 0.19
CA ILE A 235 -21.41 10.80 0.57
C ILE A 235 -21.13 9.36 0.10
N ASP A 236 -20.61 9.17 -1.12
CA ASP A 236 -20.28 7.84 -1.62
C ASP A 236 -19.16 7.18 -0.80
N ARG A 237 -18.11 7.94 -0.42
CA ARG A 237 -17.03 7.44 0.46
C ARG A 237 -17.52 7.12 1.86
N GLU A 238 -18.41 7.93 2.42
CA GLU A 238 -19.05 7.67 3.72
C GLU A 238 -19.86 6.38 3.68
N ARG A 239 -20.67 6.17 2.63
CA ARG A 239 -21.44 4.92 2.45
C ARG A 239 -20.54 3.69 2.34
N LEU A 240 -19.46 3.78 1.58
CA LEU A 240 -18.49 2.68 1.45
C LEU A 240 -17.82 2.37 2.81
N MET A 241 -17.41 3.40 3.56
CA MET A 241 -16.81 3.21 4.88
C MET A 241 -17.80 2.58 5.88
N VAL A 242 -19.06 3.02 5.87
CA VAL A 242 -20.12 2.45 6.72
C VAL A 242 -20.39 0.99 6.35
N HIS A 243 -20.46 0.67 5.06
CA HIS A 243 -20.65 -0.70 4.59
C HIS A 243 -19.49 -1.61 5.02
N LEU A 244 -18.26 -1.12 4.90
CA LEU A 244 -17.05 -1.85 5.32
C LEU A 244 -17.04 -2.09 6.83
N ALA A 245 -17.43 -1.10 7.63
CA ALA A 245 -17.55 -1.23 9.08
C ALA A 245 -18.63 -2.25 9.48
N ASP A 246 -19.78 -2.26 8.80
CA ASP A 246 -20.86 -3.22 9.02
C ASP A 246 -20.42 -4.66 8.67
N GLN A 247 -19.74 -4.85 7.53
CA GLN A 247 -19.17 -6.16 7.15
C GLN A 247 -18.18 -6.69 8.20
N VAL A 248 -17.28 -5.83 8.69
CA VAL A 248 -16.34 -6.21 9.75
C VAL A 248 -17.06 -6.55 11.05
N ALA A 249 -18.07 -5.77 11.44
CA ALA A 249 -18.88 -6.06 12.62
C ALA A 249 -19.57 -7.42 12.52
N GLN A 250 -20.22 -7.71 11.39
CA GLN A 250 -20.87 -9.00 11.13
C GLN A 250 -19.88 -10.17 11.14
N ALA A 251 -18.69 -9.98 10.55
CA ALA A 251 -17.63 -10.99 10.56
C ALA A 251 -17.17 -11.30 11.99
N LEU A 252 -16.99 -10.27 12.83
CA LEU A 252 -16.63 -10.43 14.25
C LEU A 252 -17.73 -11.11 15.06
N GLU A 253 -19.00 -10.81 14.79
CA GLU A 253 -20.13 -11.50 15.42
C GLU A 253 -20.16 -12.98 15.05
N HIS A 254 -19.93 -13.32 13.77
CA HIS A 254 -19.87 -14.71 13.33
C HIS A 254 -18.72 -15.48 14.00
N ILE A 255 -17.56 -14.84 14.17
CA ILE A 255 -16.41 -15.41 14.88
C ILE A 255 -16.77 -15.67 16.36
N ARG A 256 -17.45 -14.72 17.01
CA ARG A 256 -17.86 -14.87 18.42
C ARG A 256 -18.95 -15.92 18.60
N ALA A 257 -19.88 -16.03 17.64
CA ALA A 257 -21.02 -16.92 17.70
C ALA A 257 -20.66 -18.38 17.43
N LYS A 258 -19.58 -18.66 16.67
CA LYS A 258 -19.08 -20.01 16.45
C LYS A 258 -18.49 -20.52 17.77
N PRO A 259 -19.22 -21.35 18.55
CA PRO A 259 -18.70 -21.86 19.81
C PRO A 259 -17.47 -22.71 19.46
N ALA A 260 -16.48 -22.74 20.36
CA ALA A 260 -15.40 -23.72 20.31
C ALA A 260 -16.02 -25.12 20.46
N SER A 261 -16.60 -25.64 19.38
CA SER A 261 -17.28 -26.92 19.35
C SER A 261 -16.21 -27.99 19.44
N GLY A 262 -15.88 -28.35 20.69
CA GLY A 262 -15.44 -29.67 21.07
C GLY A 262 -14.23 -30.21 20.33
N GLN A 263 -13.08 -29.55 20.43
CA GLN A 263 -11.81 -30.28 20.45
C GLN A 263 -11.67 -30.92 21.85
N ARG A 264 -12.63 -31.80 22.21
CA ARG A 264 -12.54 -32.64 23.40
C ARG A 264 -11.55 -33.77 23.07
N GLY A 265 -10.52 -33.85 23.89
CA GLY A 265 -9.36 -34.72 23.78
C GLY A 265 -9.60 -36.10 23.18
N GLN A 266 -8.82 -36.41 22.15
CA GLN A 266 -8.20 -37.73 22.09
C GLN A 266 -6.90 -37.67 22.90
N PRO A 267 -6.77 -38.46 23.98
CA PRO A 267 -5.51 -38.62 24.68
C PRO A 267 -4.62 -39.56 23.86
N HIS A 268 -3.48 -39.06 23.39
CA HIS A 268 -2.33 -39.91 23.08
C HIS A 268 -1.31 -39.67 24.18
N GLY A 269 -1.13 -40.71 24.99
CA GLY A 269 -0.20 -40.73 26.11
C GLY A 269 1.25 -40.88 25.67
N ASP A 270 2.12 -40.44 26.59
CA ASP A 270 3.39 -41.04 27.06
C ASP A 270 4.40 -41.50 26.01
N GLU A 271 5.71 -41.22 26.08
CA GLU A 271 6.63 -40.65 27.06
C GLU A 271 7.91 -40.33 26.25
N GLY A 272 8.59 -39.21 26.43
CA GLY A 272 9.83 -39.22 27.21
C GLY A 272 10.85 -38.17 26.73
N PRO A 273 11.80 -37.74 27.59
CA PRO A 273 12.41 -36.42 27.52
C PRO A 273 13.86 -36.45 27.02
N LEU A 274 14.37 -35.29 26.56
CA LEU A 274 15.71 -34.72 26.81
C LEU A 274 15.96 -33.51 25.88
N GLY A 275 16.23 -32.34 26.46
CA GLY A 275 17.06 -31.31 25.79
C GLY A 275 18.55 -31.54 26.12
N PRO A 276 19.52 -30.67 25.71
CA PRO A 276 19.35 -29.40 24.99
C PRO A 276 20.34 -29.11 23.81
N LEU A 277 19.98 -28.08 23.01
CA LEU A 277 20.77 -27.14 22.15
C LEU A 277 21.35 -27.57 20.75
N PRO A 278 21.53 -26.58 19.82
CA PRO A 278 21.51 -26.68 18.34
C PRO A 278 22.94 -26.74 17.71
N PRO A 279 23.18 -27.02 16.39
CA PRO A 279 22.84 -26.15 15.22
C PRO A 279 22.60 -26.85 13.85
N GLY A 280 22.14 -26.08 12.86
CA GLY A 280 22.62 -26.16 11.47
C GLY A 280 22.01 -27.20 10.52
N PHE A 281 21.26 -26.70 9.53
CA PHE A 281 20.91 -27.29 8.23
C PHE A 281 21.54 -28.67 7.92
N GLU A 282 20.78 -29.73 8.18
CA GLU A 282 20.97 -31.03 7.53
C GLU A 282 19.97 -31.22 6.37
N ARG A 283 20.51 -31.74 5.27
CA ARG A 283 19.87 -32.16 4.02
C ARG A 283 18.42 -32.63 4.18
N ALA A 284 17.51 -31.98 3.46
CA ALA A 284 16.16 -32.48 3.24
C ALA A 284 16.21 -33.81 2.46
N THR A 285 15.86 -34.88 3.16
CA THR A 285 15.20 -36.06 2.59
C THR A 285 13.88 -35.59 1.94
N PRO A 286 13.39 -36.22 0.84
CA PRO A 286 12.22 -35.73 0.13
C PRO A 286 11.00 -35.67 1.06
N PRO A 287 10.22 -34.57 1.08
CA PRO A 287 9.01 -34.53 1.87
C PRO A 287 7.99 -35.51 1.27
N THR A 288 7.33 -36.25 2.17
CA THR A 288 6.08 -36.95 1.90
C THR A 288 5.08 -35.95 1.28
N PRO A 289 4.35 -36.32 0.20
CA PRO A 289 3.46 -35.38 -0.48
C PRO A 289 2.41 -34.82 0.50
N PRO A 290 2.18 -33.49 0.50
CA PRO A 290 1.11 -32.90 1.28
C PRO A 290 -0.26 -33.38 0.73
N PRO A 291 -1.31 -33.41 1.58
CA PRO A 291 -2.66 -33.66 1.11
C PRO A 291 -3.07 -32.59 0.09
N ASN A 292 -3.63 -33.03 -1.04
CA ASN A 292 -4.10 -32.25 -2.18
C ASN A 292 -4.50 -30.80 -1.85
N PRO A 293 -3.90 -29.77 -2.49
CA PRO A 293 -4.52 -28.46 -2.50
C PRO A 293 -5.87 -28.58 -3.22
N ALA A 294 -6.92 -28.21 -2.50
CA ALA A 294 -8.27 -28.19 -3.01
C ALA A 294 -8.36 -27.25 -4.23
N THR A 295 -8.67 -27.86 -5.38
CA THR A 295 -9.36 -27.27 -6.54
C THR A 295 -8.90 -25.88 -6.99
N SER A 296 -8.03 -25.87 -8.01
CA SER A 296 -8.03 -24.84 -9.04
C SER A 296 -9.47 -24.63 -9.53
N LEU A 297 -10.03 -23.45 -9.28
CA LEU A 297 -11.42 -23.14 -9.56
C LEU A 297 -11.52 -22.67 -11.01
N LEU A 298 -11.53 -23.64 -11.95
CA LEU A 298 -12.01 -23.44 -13.32
C LEU A 298 -13.49 -23.01 -13.23
N LYS A 299 -13.72 -21.70 -13.17
CA LYS A 299 -15.06 -21.14 -13.05
C LYS A 299 -15.71 -21.08 -14.43
N GLY A 300 -16.49 -22.10 -14.73
CA GLY A 300 -17.53 -22.05 -15.78
C GLY A 300 -17.28 -22.97 -16.95
N ALA A 301 -17.46 -24.27 -16.76
CA ALA A 301 -17.72 -25.18 -17.88
C ALA A 301 -19.05 -24.79 -18.56
N ARG A 302 -18.99 -23.99 -19.63
CA ARG A 302 -20.07 -23.92 -20.60
C ARG A 302 -20.02 -25.18 -21.46
N PRO A 303 -21.10 -25.97 -21.57
CA PRO A 303 -21.17 -27.03 -22.56
C PRO A 303 -21.36 -26.38 -23.93
N VAL A 304 -20.27 -26.06 -24.61
CA VAL A 304 -20.30 -25.72 -26.04
C VAL A 304 -20.07 -27.00 -26.81
N THR A 305 -20.98 -27.30 -27.73
CA THR A 305 -20.88 -28.38 -28.69
C THR A 305 -19.65 -28.15 -29.58
N ARG A 306 -18.50 -28.66 -29.15
CA ARG A 306 -17.23 -28.52 -29.85
C ARG A 306 -17.26 -29.40 -31.08
N THR A 307 -17.34 -28.80 -32.26
CA THR A 307 -17.11 -29.48 -33.52
C THR A 307 -15.65 -29.92 -33.51
N GLN A 308 -15.46 -31.24 -33.58
CA GLN A 308 -14.18 -31.93 -33.52
C GLN A 308 -13.37 -31.57 -34.78
N SER A 309 -12.64 -30.46 -34.73
CA SER A 309 -11.65 -30.08 -35.74
C SER A 309 -10.27 -30.52 -35.24
N ASP A 310 -9.71 -31.50 -35.95
CA ASP A 310 -8.33 -31.99 -35.98
C ASP A 310 -7.48 -31.94 -34.70
N ASN A 311 -7.31 -33.15 -34.15
CA ASN A 311 -6.48 -33.53 -33.00
C ASN A 311 -4.97 -33.58 -33.34
N SER A 312 -4.49 -32.66 -34.19
CA SER A 312 -3.15 -32.72 -34.83
C SER A 312 -2.19 -31.59 -34.44
N ALA A 313 -2.62 -30.62 -33.63
CA ALA A 313 -1.79 -29.51 -33.15
C ALA A 313 -1.63 -29.56 -31.63
N ARG A 314 -1.09 -30.68 -31.10
CA ARG A 314 -0.73 -30.77 -29.68
C ARG A 314 0.41 -29.79 -29.39
N THR A 315 -0.01 -28.59 -28.94
CA THR A 315 0.69 -27.56 -28.16
C THR A 315 2.07 -27.14 -28.66
N THR A 316 2.07 -26.25 -29.66
CA THR A 316 3.21 -25.39 -30.02
C THR A 316 3.32 -24.15 -29.11
N ASP A 317 2.51 -24.06 -28.07
CA ASP A 317 2.24 -22.80 -27.38
C ASP A 317 3.28 -22.49 -26.30
N VAL A 318 3.76 -21.25 -26.35
CA VAL A 318 4.55 -20.62 -25.29
C VAL A 318 3.58 -19.99 -24.29
N TYR A 319 3.97 -19.88 -23.03
CA TYR A 319 3.15 -19.27 -21.99
C TYR A 319 3.80 -17.99 -21.45
N LEU A 320 2.98 -16.97 -21.22
CA LEU A 320 3.42 -15.73 -20.57
C LEU A 320 3.04 -15.79 -19.09
N LEU A 321 4.04 -15.67 -18.21
CA LEU A 321 3.85 -15.49 -16.76
C LEU A 321 4.08 -14.02 -16.38
N PHE A 322 3.14 -13.42 -15.68
CA PHE A 322 3.31 -12.05 -15.19
C PHE A 322 2.66 -11.86 -13.82
N ALA A 323 3.31 -11.06 -12.97
CA ALA A 323 2.71 -10.59 -11.72
C ALA A 323 1.90 -9.33 -11.98
N HIS A 324 0.82 -9.14 -11.23
CA HIS A 324 -0.06 -7.98 -11.34
C HIS A 324 -0.52 -7.54 -9.95
N GLU A 325 -1.32 -6.47 -9.90
CA GLU A 325 -1.93 -6.02 -8.64
C GLU A 325 -2.82 -7.12 -8.05
N PRO A 326 -2.67 -7.48 -6.76
CA PRO A 326 -3.42 -8.59 -6.18
C PRO A 326 -4.93 -8.38 -6.15
N TYR A 327 -5.68 -9.42 -6.51
CA TYR A 327 -7.14 -9.42 -6.42
C TYR A 327 -7.67 -10.74 -5.85
N TYR A 328 -8.92 -10.74 -5.42
CA TYR A 328 -9.61 -11.89 -4.84
C TYR A 328 -10.78 -12.27 -5.74
N PRO A 329 -10.86 -13.51 -6.27
CA PRO A 329 -11.92 -13.92 -7.19
C PRO A 329 -13.28 -14.17 -6.49
N GLY A 330 -13.31 -14.11 -5.16
CA GLY A 330 -14.51 -14.22 -4.33
C GLY A 330 -14.16 -14.23 -2.83
N ASP A 331 -15.18 -14.19 -1.98
CA ASP A 331 -15.03 -14.19 -0.52
C ASP A 331 -14.35 -15.50 -0.06
N GLY A 332 -13.32 -15.38 0.78
CA GLY A 332 -12.54 -16.50 1.29
C GLY A 332 -11.62 -17.19 0.26
N ALA A 333 -11.54 -16.68 -0.98
CA ALA A 333 -10.62 -17.21 -1.97
C ALA A 333 -9.16 -16.80 -1.68
N GLN A 334 -8.20 -17.57 -2.19
CA GLN A 334 -6.79 -17.20 -2.14
C GLN A 334 -6.55 -15.91 -2.96
N GLU A 335 -5.63 -15.08 -2.49
CA GLU A 335 -5.14 -13.92 -3.25
C GLU A 335 -4.58 -14.39 -4.60
N ILE A 336 -4.95 -13.75 -5.70
CA ILE A 336 -4.31 -13.95 -7.00
C ILE A 336 -3.43 -12.75 -7.27
N ASN A 337 -2.13 -12.97 -7.43
CA ASN A 337 -1.12 -11.93 -7.64
C ASN A 337 -0.16 -12.22 -8.80
N ALA A 338 -0.31 -13.36 -9.46
CA ALA A 338 0.35 -13.69 -10.72
C ALA A 338 -0.57 -14.55 -11.59
N THR A 339 -0.37 -14.48 -12.91
CA THR A 339 -1.19 -15.20 -13.89
C THR A 339 -0.30 -15.77 -15.00
N VAL A 340 -0.59 -17.00 -15.44
CA VAL A 340 -0.03 -17.61 -16.65
C VAL A 340 -1.13 -17.73 -17.70
N VAL A 341 -0.85 -17.23 -18.90
CA VAL A 341 -1.75 -17.33 -20.07
C VAL A 341 -1.02 -17.94 -21.27
N ALA A 342 -1.77 -18.56 -22.18
CA ALA A 342 -1.23 -18.90 -23.49
C ALA A 342 -0.79 -17.62 -24.22
N ALA A 343 0.38 -17.65 -24.89
CA ALA A 343 0.91 -16.50 -25.63
C ALA A 343 -0.11 -15.90 -26.58
N ALA A 344 -0.87 -16.75 -27.28
CA ALA A 344 -1.88 -16.36 -28.24
C ALA A 344 -2.99 -15.46 -27.66
N SER A 345 -3.19 -15.44 -26.34
CA SER A 345 -4.13 -14.52 -25.67
C SER A 345 -3.75 -13.05 -25.89
N LEU A 346 -2.48 -12.75 -26.16
CA LEU A 346 -2.00 -11.41 -26.54
C LEU A 346 -2.56 -10.93 -27.89
N LEU A 347 -3.08 -11.83 -28.72
CA LEU A 347 -3.71 -11.54 -30.00
C LEU A 347 -5.23 -11.31 -29.87
N HIS A 348 -5.78 -11.37 -28.66
CA HIS A 348 -7.20 -11.13 -28.44
C HIS A 348 -7.56 -9.65 -28.76
N PRO A 349 -8.70 -9.36 -29.42
CA PRO A 349 -9.05 -8.00 -29.84
C PRO A 349 -9.22 -7.00 -28.69
N GLU A 350 -9.55 -7.48 -27.49
CA GLU A 350 -9.69 -6.63 -26.29
C GLU A 350 -8.34 -6.35 -25.58
N VAL A 351 -7.24 -6.99 -25.99
CA VAL A 351 -5.88 -6.60 -25.56
C VAL A 351 -5.43 -5.40 -26.38
N HIS A 352 -4.77 -4.43 -25.76
CA HIS A 352 -4.22 -3.27 -26.45
C HIS A 352 -3.35 -3.64 -27.68
N GLN A 353 -3.83 -3.33 -28.88
CA GLN A 353 -3.12 -3.53 -30.15
C GLN A 353 -2.56 -2.20 -30.68
N PRO A 354 -1.41 -2.21 -31.39
CA PRO A 354 -0.63 -3.37 -31.86
C PRO A 354 0.32 -3.99 -30.83
N ASP A 355 0.31 -3.48 -29.59
CA ASP A 355 1.30 -3.83 -28.56
C ASP A 355 1.22 -5.31 -28.17
N GLY A 356 0.01 -5.86 -27.97
CA GLY A 356 -0.19 -7.28 -27.72
C GLY A 356 0.44 -8.16 -28.79
N ALA A 357 0.19 -7.86 -30.07
CA ALA A 357 0.76 -8.62 -31.18
C ALA A 357 2.30 -8.51 -31.28
N ARG A 358 2.89 -7.35 -30.96
CA ARG A 358 4.35 -7.18 -30.91
C ARG A 358 4.97 -7.95 -29.74
N ILE A 359 4.32 -7.97 -28.58
CA ILE A 359 4.75 -8.77 -27.43
C ILE A 359 4.64 -10.26 -27.76
N HIS A 360 3.56 -10.69 -28.42
CA HIS A 360 3.37 -12.05 -28.89
C HIS A 360 4.52 -12.50 -29.81
N GLU A 361 4.88 -11.67 -30.79
CA GLU A 361 5.99 -11.94 -31.70
C GLU A 361 7.30 -12.14 -30.93
N ARG A 362 7.61 -11.26 -29.96
CA ARG A 362 8.82 -11.41 -29.12
C ARG A 362 8.79 -12.64 -28.24
N LEU A 363 7.63 -12.98 -27.69
CA LEU A 363 7.46 -14.13 -26.81
C LEU A 363 7.62 -15.46 -27.57
N THR A 364 7.21 -15.52 -28.84
CA THR A 364 7.21 -16.76 -29.63
C THR A 364 8.49 -16.98 -30.44
N GLN A 365 9.31 -15.94 -30.63
CA GLN A 365 10.60 -16.06 -31.29
C GLN A 365 11.58 -16.91 -30.46
N GLN A 366 12.13 -17.97 -31.09
CA GLN A 366 13.19 -18.82 -30.54
C GLN A 366 12.87 -19.53 -29.22
N ARG A 367 11.58 -19.83 -28.96
CA ARG A 367 11.15 -20.57 -27.76
C ARG A 367 10.85 -22.03 -28.03
N ALA A 368 10.97 -22.83 -26.98
CA ALA A 368 10.47 -24.20 -26.99
C ALA A 368 8.95 -24.19 -26.77
N PRO A 369 8.20 -25.09 -27.43
CA PRO A 369 6.82 -25.35 -27.08
C PRO A 369 6.67 -25.72 -25.60
N GLY A 370 5.66 -25.15 -24.93
CA GLY A 370 5.39 -25.35 -23.51
C GLY A 370 6.20 -24.45 -22.57
N GLU A 371 7.14 -23.65 -23.08
CA GLU A 371 8.02 -22.84 -22.24
C GLU A 371 7.24 -21.71 -21.54
N ILE A 372 7.44 -21.57 -20.21
CA ILE A 372 6.90 -20.46 -19.43
C ILE A 372 7.91 -19.31 -19.42
N ILE A 373 7.52 -18.18 -19.99
CA ILE A 373 8.34 -16.97 -20.07
C ILE A 373 7.81 -15.93 -19.08
N PRO A 374 8.52 -15.64 -17.98
CA PRO A 374 8.19 -14.52 -17.11
C PRO A 374 8.36 -13.19 -17.85
N LEU A 375 7.46 -12.23 -17.63
CA LEU A 375 7.57 -10.88 -18.19
C LEU A 375 8.90 -10.20 -17.82
N ALA A 376 9.46 -10.52 -16.65
CA ALA A 376 10.78 -10.04 -16.24
C ALA A 376 11.93 -10.64 -17.06
N THR A 377 11.80 -11.89 -17.54
CA THR A 377 12.74 -12.48 -18.50
C THR A 377 12.67 -11.71 -19.83
N LEU A 378 11.46 -11.48 -20.34
CA LEU A 378 11.29 -10.71 -21.57
C LEU A 378 11.82 -9.28 -21.44
N THR A 379 11.59 -8.64 -20.29
CA THR A 379 12.15 -7.31 -19.97
C THR A 379 13.69 -7.33 -19.96
N HIS A 380 14.28 -8.37 -19.40
CA HIS A 380 15.74 -8.53 -19.38
C HIS A 380 16.32 -8.65 -20.79
N GLU A 381 15.72 -9.45 -21.65
CA GLU A 381 16.12 -9.61 -23.06
C GLU A 381 15.96 -8.31 -23.87
N LEU A 382 15.02 -7.45 -23.48
CA LEU A 382 14.81 -6.11 -24.02
C LEU A 382 15.76 -5.06 -23.41
N ASP A 383 17.01 -5.44 -23.20
CA ASP A 383 18.08 -4.61 -22.62
C ASP A 383 17.67 -4.01 -21.26
N GLY A 384 17.20 -4.87 -20.36
CA GLY A 384 16.69 -4.45 -19.05
C GLY A 384 15.46 -3.55 -19.09
N GLY A 385 14.71 -3.58 -20.20
CA GLY A 385 13.48 -2.83 -20.43
C GLY A 385 13.66 -1.53 -21.22
N ALA A 386 14.89 -1.17 -21.61
CA ALA A 386 15.15 0.03 -22.41
C ALA A 386 14.45 -0.02 -23.78
N GLN A 387 14.15 -1.21 -24.30
CA GLN A 387 13.52 -1.39 -25.61
C GLN A 387 11.99 -1.49 -25.57
N TRP A 388 11.36 -1.48 -24.38
CA TRP A 388 9.89 -1.52 -24.27
C TRP A 388 9.15 -0.46 -25.12
N PRO A 389 9.60 0.82 -25.21
CA PRO A 389 8.93 1.82 -26.03
C PRO A 389 8.83 1.47 -27.53
N TYR A 390 9.68 0.57 -28.03
CA TYR A 390 9.64 0.10 -29.42
C TYR A 390 8.78 -1.16 -29.59
N VAL A 391 8.52 -1.89 -28.51
CA VAL A 391 7.68 -3.10 -28.50
C VAL A 391 6.22 -2.73 -28.19
N GLY A 392 5.96 -2.01 -27.10
CA GLY A 392 4.62 -1.63 -26.69
C GLY A 392 4.50 -1.33 -25.19
N ASP A 393 3.30 -0.91 -24.79
CA ASP A 393 2.92 -0.63 -23.40
C ASP A 393 2.52 -1.93 -22.68
N TRP A 394 3.52 -2.61 -22.10
CA TRP A 394 3.30 -3.88 -21.39
C TRP A 394 2.38 -3.73 -20.17
N GLU A 395 2.32 -2.55 -19.55
CA GLU A 395 1.46 -2.30 -18.37
C GLU A 395 -0.02 -2.34 -18.78
N LYS A 396 -0.37 -1.68 -19.89
CA LYS A 396 -1.72 -1.76 -20.45
C LYS A 396 -2.06 -3.17 -20.92
N VAL A 397 -1.14 -3.83 -21.63
CA VAL A 397 -1.35 -5.20 -22.12
C VAL A 397 -1.61 -6.18 -20.97
N THR A 398 -0.80 -6.15 -19.91
CA THR A 398 -1.02 -7.01 -18.74
C THR A 398 -2.32 -6.67 -18.00
N THR A 399 -2.69 -5.39 -17.92
CA THR A 399 -3.98 -4.96 -17.36
C THR A 399 -5.17 -5.51 -18.16
N ASP A 400 -5.09 -5.49 -19.49
CA ASP A 400 -6.14 -6.03 -20.36
C ASP A 400 -6.20 -7.57 -20.25
N LEU A 401 -5.06 -8.27 -20.20
CA LEU A 401 -5.03 -9.72 -19.97
C LEU A 401 -5.69 -10.11 -18.63
N VAL A 402 -5.41 -9.40 -17.53
CA VAL A 402 -6.09 -9.65 -16.25
C VAL A 402 -7.60 -9.44 -16.39
N ARG A 403 -8.04 -8.44 -17.16
CA ARG A 403 -9.47 -8.24 -17.43
C ARG A 403 -10.07 -9.44 -18.14
N LEU A 404 -9.44 -9.94 -19.21
CA LEU A 404 -9.91 -11.10 -19.97
C LEU A 404 -10.10 -12.33 -19.09
N VAL A 405 -9.08 -12.64 -18.28
CA VAL A 405 -9.11 -13.77 -17.34
C VAL A 405 -10.26 -13.61 -16.35
N ARG A 406 -10.44 -12.42 -15.78
CA ARG A 406 -11.52 -12.14 -14.82
C ARG A 406 -12.92 -12.20 -15.43
N THR A 407 -13.05 -11.89 -16.71
CA THR A 407 -14.31 -12.01 -17.46
C THR A 407 -14.50 -13.37 -18.13
N ALA A 408 -13.59 -14.32 -17.89
CA ALA A 408 -13.59 -15.66 -18.50
C ALA A 408 -13.64 -15.61 -20.04
N GLN A 409 -12.91 -14.65 -20.63
CA GLN A 409 -12.74 -14.52 -22.08
C GLN A 409 -11.46 -15.19 -22.60
N CYS A 410 -10.61 -15.71 -21.70
CA CYS A 410 -9.55 -16.66 -21.98
C CYS A 410 -9.30 -17.52 -20.73
N ASP A 411 -8.67 -18.69 -20.93
CA ASP A 411 -8.24 -19.55 -19.83
C ASP A 411 -6.87 -19.08 -19.30
N ALA A 412 -6.66 -19.28 -18.00
CA ALA A 412 -5.41 -18.95 -17.35
C ALA A 412 -5.17 -19.79 -16.09
N LEU A 413 -3.90 -19.95 -15.74
CA LEU A 413 -3.50 -20.41 -14.41
C LEU A 413 -3.31 -19.18 -13.51
N SER A 414 -4.25 -18.97 -12.59
CA SER A 414 -4.20 -17.90 -11.60
C SER A 414 -3.48 -18.36 -10.34
N LEU A 415 -2.49 -17.60 -9.89
CA LEU A 415 -1.57 -17.98 -8.82
C LEU A 415 -1.57 -16.96 -7.67
N GLY A 416 -1.62 -17.47 -6.45
CA GLY A 416 -1.38 -16.72 -5.23
C GLY A 416 0.02 -16.96 -4.69
N LEU A 417 1.02 -16.36 -5.33
CA LEU A 417 2.42 -16.61 -4.99
C LEU A 417 2.80 -15.97 -3.64
N PRO A 418 3.60 -16.65 -2.80
CA PRO A 418 4.24 -16.01 -1.66
C PRO A 418 5.08 -14.79 -2.09
N GLU A 419 5.24 -13.81 -1.20
CA GLU A 419 5.92 -12.54 -1.51
C GLU A 419 7.32 -12.73 -2.12
N ILE A 420 8.12 -13.67 -1.59
CA ILE A 420 9.45 -13.96 -2.13
C ILE A 420 9.41 -14.59 -3.53
N ALA A 421 8.47 -15.51 -3.77
CA ALA A 421 8.31 -16.16 -5.07
C ALA A 421 7.84 -15.14 -6.13
N ARG A 422 6.89 -14.29 -5.76
CA ARG A 422 6.44 -13.16 -6.59
C ARG A 422 7.60 -12.23 -6.93
N ALA A 423 8.42 -11.85 -5.93
CA ALA A 423 9.58 -11.00 -6.15
C ALA A 423 10.59 -11.64 -7.11
N LEU A 424 10.88 -12.94 -6.97
CA LEU A 424 11.81 -13.67 -7.83
C LEU A 424 11.35 -13.72 -9.30
N ILE A 425 10.06 -13.92 -9.57
CA ILE A 425 9.53 -13.92 -10.95
C ILE A 425 9.45 -12.51 -11.55
N CYS A 426 9.40 -11.46 -10.72
CA CYS A 426 9.45 -10.05 -11.12
C CYS A 426 10.87 -9.54 -11.38
N THR A 427 11.89 -10.28 -10.98
CA THR A 427 13.28 -9.94 -11.26
C THR A 427 13.83 -10.69 -12.48
N GLY A 428 14.77 -10.05 -13.18
CA GLY A 428 15.51 -10.67 -14.29
C GLY A 428 16.18 -11.99 -13.88
N PRO A 429 16.50 -12.87 -14.86
CA PRO A 429 16.92 -14.25 -14.61
C PRO A 429 18.17 -14.38 -13.73
N ASP A 430 19.08 -13.41 -13.78
CA ASP A 430 20.36 -13.42 -13.06
C ASP A 430 20.37 -12.56 -11.78
N ASN A 431 19.25 -11.92 -11.46
CA ASN A 431 19.15 -11.00 -10.34
C ASN A 431 18.93 -11.73 -9.00
N HIS A 432 19.20 -11.01 -7.91
CA HIS A 432 19.02 -11.51 -6.55
C HIS A 432 18.01 -10.64 -5.79
N VAL A 433 17.19 -11.28 -4.95
CA VAL A 433 16.20 -10.67 -4.07
C VAL A 433 16.66 -10.83 -2.62
N GLY A 434 16.73 -9.73 -1.87
CA GLY A 434 17.08 -9.74 -0.45
C GLY A 434 15.85 -9.56 0.44
N THR A 435 15.74 -10.33 1.52
CA THR A 435 14.77 -10.10 2.60
C THR A 435 15.48 -9.81 3.90
N LEU A 436 14.93 -8.90 4.71
CA LEU A 436 15.44 -8.59 6.04
C LEU A 436 14.66 -9.38 7.08
N CYS A 437 15.29 -10.41 7.66
CA CYS A 437 14.71 -11.11 8.80
C CYS A 437 14.81 -10.22 10.04
N THR A 438 13.71 -9.57 10.41
CA THR A 438 13.70 -8.60 11.52
C THR A 438 14.01 -9.22 12.88
N GLU A 439 13.75 -10.52 13.06
CA GLU A 439 14.02 -11.24 14.32
C GLU A 439 15.50 -11.56 14.49
N ALA A 440 16.19 -11.95 13.41
CA ALA A 440 17.61 -12.30 13.44
C ALA A 440 18.54 -11.13 13.10
N GLY A 441 18.00 -10.02 12.57
CA GLY A 441 18.79 -8.92 12.01
C GLY A 441 19.64 -9.33 10.81
N GLN A 442 19.33 -10.48 10.19
CA GLN A 442 20.08 -11.07 9.08
C GLN A 442 19.35 -10.81 7.75
N THR A 443 20.14 -10.56 6.71
CA THR A 443 19.63 -10.47 5.34
C THR A 443 19.74 -11.84 4.68
N LEU A 444 18.62 -12.39 4.20
CA LEU A 444 18.61 -13.59 3.36
C LEU A 444 18.57 -13.15 1.90
N THR A 445 19.40 -13.78 1.07
CA THR A 445 19.46 -13.47 -0.37
C THR A 445 19.03 -14.71 -1.15
N TYR A 446 18.09 -14.50 -2.07
CA TYR A 446 17.54 -15.48 -2.99
C TYR A 446 18.00 -15.12 -4.40
N GLY A 447 18.41 -16.08 -5.21
CA GLY A 447 19.00 -15.83 -6.52
C GLY A 447 18.39 -16.67 -7.63
N PRO A 448 19.15 -16.87 -8.73
CA PRO A 448 18.69 -17.59 -9.91
C PRO A 448 18.23 -19.03 -9.62
N LYS A 449 18.85 -19.70 -8.65
CA LYS A 449 18.50 -21.07 -8.26
C LYS A 449 17.12 -21.16 -7.64
N GLU A 450 16.81 -20.24 -6.72
CA GLU A 450 15.51 -20.18 -6.06
C GLU A 450 14.42 -19.75 -7.05
N ARG A 451 14.74 -18.82 -7.96
CA ARG A 451 13.86 -18.45 -9.07
C ARG A 451 13.54 -19.66 -9.96
N ALA A 452 14.54 -20.46 -10.33
CA ALA A 452 14.33 -21.66 -11.15
C ALA A 452 13.45 -22.69 -10.43
N ALA A 453 13.60 -22.84 -9.11
CA ALA A 453 12.73 -23.72 -8.32
C ALA A 453 11.26 -23.25 -8.33
N VAL A 454 11.01 -21.94 -8.20
CA VAL A 454 9.66 -21.36 -8.32
C VAL A 454 9.07 -21.63 -9.70
N LEU A 455 9.84 -21.44 -10.78
CA LEU A 455 9.36 -21.69 -12.14
C LEU A 455 9.07 -23.17 -12.39
N ALA A 456 9.88 -24.08 -11.86
CA ALA A 456 9.62 -25.53 -11.96
C ALA A 456 8.34 -25.95 -11.21
N GLU A 457 8.02 -25.29 -10.09
CA GLU A 457 6.77 -25.51 -9.37
C GLU A 457 5.56 -25.03 -10.20
N ILE A 458 5.65 -23.84 -10.78
CA ILE A 458 4.61 -23.29 -11.66
C ILE A 458 4.41 -24.18 -12.90
N ASP A 459 5.51 -24.66 -13.50
CA ASP A 459 5.51 -25.60 -14.62
C ASP A 459 4.78 -26.90 -14.27
N THR A 460 4.99 -27.43 -13.06
CA THR A 460 4.27 -28.61 -12.58
C THR A 460 2.76 -28.37 -12.52
N TYR A 461 2.31 -27.22 -11.98
CA TYR A 461 0.88 -26.89 -11.94
C TYR A 461 0.29 -26.71 -13.35
N LEU A 462 1.04 -26.05 -14.25
CA LEU A 462 0.60 -25.84 -15.63
C LEU A 462 0.51 -27.15 -16.40
N ALA A 463 1.49 -28.04 -16.27
CA ALA A 463 1.49 -29.35 -16.91
C ALA A 463 0.28 -30.20 -16.47
N CYS A 464 -0.08 -30.16 -15.19
CA CYS A 464 -1.30 -30.83 -14.70
C CYS A 464 -2.56 -30.24 -15.35
N LEU A 465 -2.67 -28.92 -15.46
CA LEU A 465 -3.82 -28.25 -16.07
C LEU A 465 -3.93 -28.57 -17.57
N VAL A 466 -2.83 -28.46 -18.31
CA VAL A 466 -2.76 -28.70 -19.76
C VAL A 466 -2.97 -30.17 -20.11
N ALA A 467 -2.57 -31.10 -19.24
CA ALA A 467 -2.87 -32.52 -19.42
C ALA A 467 -4.38 -32.82 -19.42
N GLU A 468 -5.19 -32.00 -18.74
CA GLU A 468 -6.65 -32.09 -18.76
C GLU A 468 -7.24 -31.31 -19.95
N GLN A 469 -6.78 -30.07 -20.16
CA GLN A 469 -7.25 -29.19 -21.21
C GLN A 469 -6.22 -28.10 -21.54
N ASP A 470 -5.86 -27.95 -22.81
CA ASP A 470 -5.04 -26.83 -23.29
C ASP A 470 -5.67 -25.48 -22.93
N LEU A 471 -4.84 -24.50 -22.51
CA LEU A 471 -5.33 -23.16 -22.18
C LEU A 471 -5.92 -22.49 -23.43
N TRP A 472 -7.24 -22.29 -23.43
CA TRP A 472 -7.91 -21.59 -24.51
C TRP A 472 -7.55 -20.09 -24.51
N PRO A 473 -6.96 -19.54 -25.59
CA PRO A 473 -6.49 -18.15 -25.65
C PRO A 473 -7.60 -17.11 -25.83
N GLY A 474 -8.87 -17.52 -25.97
CA GLY A 474 -9.99 -16.65 -26.34
C GLY A 474 -10.43 -16.82 -27.80
N ASP A 475 -11.51 -16.13 -28.17
CA ASP A 475 -12.09 -16.15 -29.52
C ASP A 475 -11.57 -14.99 -30.39
N ASN A 476 -11.75 -15.12 -31.71
CA ASN A 476 -11.49 -14.05 -32.69
C ASN A 476 -10.08 -13.45 -32.63
N LEU A 477 -9.08 -14.31 -32.37
CA LEU A 477 -7.68 -13.88 -32.31
C LEU A 477 -7.25 -13.23 -33.63
N LEU A 478 -6.56 -12.10 -33.51
CA LEU A 478 -5.94 -11.43 -34.63
C LEU A 478 -4.78 -12.27 -35.19
N PRO A 479 -4.49 -12.18 -36.50
CA PRO A 479 -3.35 -12.89 -37.07
C PRO A 479 -2.03 -12.38 -36.45
N PRO A 480 -1.03 -13.26 -36.25
CA PRO A 480 0.28 -12.83 -35.74
C PRO A 480 0.95 -11.86 -36.72
N LEU A 481 1.74 -10.93 -36.19
CA LEU A 481 2.62 -10.08 -36.99
C LEU A 481 3.81 -10.91 -37.47
N PHE A 482 3.62 -11.74 -38.50
CA PHE A 482 4.76 -12.34 -39.19
C PHE A 482 5.38 -11.28 -40.09
N HIS A 483 6.59 -10.81 -39.74
CA HIS A 483 7.42 -10.13 -40.72
C HIS A 483 7.68 -11.11 -41.87
N ARG A 484 7.13 -10.81 -43.06
CA ARG A 484 7.69 -11.36 -44.30
C ARG A 484 9.13 -10.84 -44.36
N ALA A 485 10.08 -11.74 -44.11
CA ALA A 485 11.50 -11.50 -44.36
C ALA A 485 11.75 -11.13 -45.82
#